data_AF-A0A822HJL4-F1
#
_entry.id   AF-A0A822HJL4-F1
#
_cell.length_a   1.000
_cell.length_b   1.000
_cell.length_c   1.000
_cell.angle_alpha   90.00
_cell.angle_beta   90.00
_cell.angle_gamma   90.00
#
_symmetry.space_group_name_H-M   'P 1'
#
loop_
_entity.id
_entity.type
_entity.pdbx_description
1 polymer ?
#
loop_
_entity_poly.entity_id
_entity_poly.type
_entity_poly.pdbx_seq_one_letter_code
_entity_poly.pdbx_strand_id
1 'polypeptide(L)'
;CEDPADGLTQDESASIMLYSMDWQPMEQCLYYVLNATLRSNDREKLKPWFLYLTLFIRALSRLPSISVIVYRQVQIGLTERYPIGNTFIWWAFSLCTLSLETFQSNEYLQQTKTHTLFSIDCHSGKDIRKHSYFLNEDQILLMAASEFKV
;
A
#
# COMPACT_ATOMS: atom_id res chain seq x y z
N CYS A 1 17.35 -7.38 10.02
CA CYS A 1 18.40 -6.41 10.39
C CYS A 1 18.40 -6.28 11.90
N GLU A 2 19.56 -6.35 12.57
CA GLU A 2 19.65 -6.18 14.04
C GLU A 2 19.42 -4.73 14.48
N ASP A 3 19.62 -3.76 13.56
CA ASP A 3 19.35 -2.33 13.78
C ASP A 3 18.60 -1.73 12.57
N PRO A 4 17.25 -1.67 12.60
CA PRO A 4 16.47 -1.08 11.53
C PRO A 4 16.64 0.45 11.44
N ALA A 5 16.45 1.00 10.24
CA ALA A 5 16.48 2.45 10.02
C ALA A 5 15.37 3.20 10.78
N ASP A 6 15.45 4.54 10.77
CA ASP A 6 14.41 5.45 11.25
C ASP A 6 14.02 5.24 12.74
N GLY A 7 14.91 4.59 13.50
CA GLY A 7 14.75 4.29 14.92
C GLY A 7 13.69 3.23 15.22
N LEU A 8 13.18 2.52 14.21
CA LEU A 8 12.17 1.48 14.41
C LEU A 8 12.74 0.29 15.18
N THR A 9 11.90 -0.35 16.00
CA THR A 9 12.27 -1.65 16.56
C THR A 9 12.29 -2.71 15.46
N GLN A 10 12.93 -3.85 15.72
CA GLN A 10 12.94 -4.98 14.79
C GLN A 10 11.51 -5.40 14.39
N ASP A 11 10.58 -5.50 15.35
CA ASP A 11 9.19 -5.89 15.09
C ASP A 11 8.44 -4.84 14.25
N GLU A 12 8.67 -3.55 14.51
CA GLU A 12 8.06 -2.47 13.73
C GLU A 12 8.52 -2.51 12.28
N SER A 13 9.84 -2.58 12.05
CA SER A 13 10.39 -2.69 10.70
C SER A 13 9.95 -3.99 10.01
N ALA A 14 9.93 -5.11 10.73
CA ALA A 14 9.50 -6.39 10.20
C ALA A 14 8.02 -6.40 9.84
N SER A 15 7.18 -5.67 10.58
CA SER A 15 5.76 -5.53 10.26
C SER A 15 5.53 -4.83 8.92
N ILE A 16 6.35 -3.81 8.61
CA ILE A 16 6.33 -3.10 7.33
C ILE A 16 6.82 -3.99 6.21
N MET A 17 7.95 -4.66 6.42
CA MET A 17 8.51 -5.61 5.45
C MET A 17 7.52 -6.72 5.12
N LEU A 18 6.87 -7.31 6.13
CA LEU A 18 5.88 -8.38 5.94
C LEU A 18 4.64 -7.89 5.19
N TYR A 19 4.24 -6.63 5.40
CA TYR A 19 3.13 -6.04 4.64
C TYR A 19 3.51 -5.84 3.17
N SER A 20 4.70 -5.36 2.85
CA SER A 20 5.10 -5.07 1.46
C SER A 20 5.62 -6.28 0.69
N MET A 21 5.83 -7.41 1.36
CA MET A 21 6.29 -8.66 0.75
C MET A 21 5.16 -9.38 0.00
N ASP A 22 5.52 -9.96 -1.14
CA ASP A 22 4.67 -10.85 -1.91
C ASP A 22 5.22 -12.29 -1.93
N TRP A 23 4.32 -13.24 -2.09
CA TRP A 23 4.63 -14.66 -2.26
C TRP A 23 3.50 -15.37 -2.98
N GLN A 24 3.78 -16.58 -3.48
CA GLN A 24 2.76 -17.40 -4.12
C GLN A 24 2.15 -18.40 -3.13
N PRO A 25 0.83 -18.62 -3.16
CA PRO A 25 -0.15 -17.91 -3.99
C PRO A 25 -0.45 -16.50 -3.45
N MET A 26 -0.66 -15.53 -4.35
CA MET A 26 -0.84 -14.11 -4.01
C MET A 26 -2.00 -13.86 -3.03
N GLU A 27 -3.04 -14.67 -3.09
CA GLU A 27 -4.22 -14.56 -2.22
C GLU A 27 -3.91 -14.88 -0.75
N GLN A 28 -2.74 -15.47 -0.48
CA GLN A 28 -2.25 -15.75 0.87
C GLN A 28 -1.25 -14.70 1.37
N CYS A 29 -0.87 -13.72 0.53
CA CYS A 29 -0.05 -12.60 0.96
C CYS A 29 -0.74 -11.82 2.09
N LEU A 30 0.03 -11.39 3.09
CA LEU A 30 -0.53 -10.70 4.25
C LEU A 30 -1.31 -9.46 3.81
N TYR A 31 -0.73 -8.61 2.96
CA TYR A 31 -1.42 -7.41 2.48
C TYR A 31 -2.69 -7.73 1.70
N TYR A 32 -2.73 -8.85 0.98
CA TYR A 32 -3.88 -9.25 0.18
C TYR A 32 -5.06 -9.54 1.11
N VAL A 33 -4.84 -10.42 2.10
CA VAL A 33 -5.88 -10.83 3.05
C VAL A 33 -6.28 -9.65 3.94
N LEU A 34 -5.32 -8.92 4.51
CA LEU A 34 -5.61 -7.78 5.38
C LEU A 34 -6.42 -6.69 4.64
N ASN A 35 -6.02 -6.33 3.43
CA ASN A 35 -6.74 -5.30 2.68
C ASN A 35 -8.13 -5.77 2.22
N ALA A 36 -8.31 -7.07 1.95
CA ALA A 36 -9.64 -7.62 1.72
C ALA A 36 -10.51 -7.53 2.98
N THR A 37 -9.95 -7.82 4.16
CA THR A 37 -10.63 -7.65 5.45
C THR A 37 -11.01 -6.19 5.70
N LEU A 38 -10.10 -5.23 5.48
CA LEU A 38 -10.37 -3.79 5.67
C LEU A 38 -11.49 -3.26 4.76
N ARG A 39 -11.61 -3.80 3.54
CA ARG A 39 -12.69 -3.46 2.60
C ARG A 39 -14.03 -4.13 2.94
N SER A 40 -14.03 -5.15 3.79
CA SER A 40 -15.25 -5.86 4.18
C SER A 40 -16.10 -5.01 5.13
N ASN A 41 -17.42 -5.01 4.93
CA ASN A 41 -18.36 -4.37 5.87
C ASN A 41 -18.48 -5.12 7.21
N ASP A 42 -18.04 -6.38 7.26
CA ASP A 42 -18.04 -7.17 8.48
C ASP A 42 -16.82 -6.83 9.36
N ARG A 43 -17.05 -6.02 10.39
CA ARG A 43 -16.01 -5.55 11.31
C ARG A 43 -15.49 -6.63 12.25
N GLU A 44 -16.23 -7.71 12.46
CA GLU A 44 -15.79 -8.84 13.29
C GLU A 44 -14.56 -9.52 12.69
N LYS A 45 -14.46 -9.54 11.36
CA LYS A 45 -13.30 -10.09 10.64
C LYS A 45 -12.00 -9.33 10.91
N LEU A 46 -12.07 -8.10 11.41
CA LEU A 46 -10.88 -7.30 11.72
C LEU A 46 -10.27 -7.65 13.08
N LYS A 47 -11.02 -8.27 14.00
CA LYS A 47 -10.55 -8.59 15.36
C LYS A 47 -9.23 -9.37 15.40
N PRO A 48 -9.02 -10.42 14.56
CA PRO A 48 -7.74 -11.14 14.54
C PRO A 48 -6.54 -10.27 14.14
N TRP A 49 -6.79 -9.16 13.45
CA TRP A 49 -5.74 -8.26 12.95
C TRP A 49 -5.33 -7.18 13.94
N PHE A 50 -6.04 -7.00 15.06
CA PHE A 50 -5.83 -5.84 15.94
C PHE A 50 -4.39 -5.69 16.46
N LEU A 51 -3.77 -6.79 16.88
CA LEU A 51 -2.38 -6.75 17.36
C LEU A 51 -1.40 -6.38 16.24
N TYR A 52 -1.56 -6.99 15.07
CA TYR A 52 -0.74 -6.68 13.91
C TYR A 52 -0.95 -5.23 13.44
N LEU A 53 -2.20 -4.79 13.29
CA LEU A 53 -2.54 -3.42 12.90
C LEU A 53 -2.01 -2.39 13.90
N THR A 54 -2.06 -2.68 15.20
CA THR A 54 -1.51 -1.80 16.23
C THR A 54 0.00 -1.63 16.03
N LEU A 55 0.74 -2.74 15.86
CA LEU A 55 2.17 -2.71 15.61
C LEU A 55 2.50 -1.97 14.30
N PHE A 56 1.80 -2.32 13.22
CA PHE A 56 2.04 -1.81 11.88
C PHE A 56 1.72 -0.31 11.78
N ILE A 57 0.57 0.14 12.29
CA ILE A 57 0.21 1.56 12.32
C ILE A 57 1.18 2.35 13.21
N ARG A 58 1.62 1.78 14.35
CA ARG A 58 2.63 2.40 15.20
C ARG A 58 3.97 2.53 14.47
N ALA A 59 4.40 1.52 13.73
CA ALA A 59 5.61 1.59 12.92
C ALA A 59 5.52 2.71 11.87
N LEU A 60 4.42 2.76 11.12
CA LEU A 60 4.19 3.78 10.09
C LEU A 60 4.05 5.20 10.64
N SER A 61 3.48 5.37 11.83
CA SER A 61 3.32 6.70 12.44
C SER A 61 4.65 7.32 12.87
N ARG A 62 5.67 6.49 13.12
CA ARG A 62 7.04 6.92 13.42
C ARG A 62 7.82 7.36 12.19
N LEU A 63 7.41 6.93 11.00
CA LEU A 63 8.01 7.39 9.75
C LEU A 63 7.53 8.81 9.41
N PRO A 64 8.41 9.68 8.91
CA PRO A 64 8.01 11.01 8.46
C PRO A 64 6.99 10.90 7.31
N SER A 65 6.02 11.82 7.30
CA SER A 65 5.13 11.96 6.16
C SER A 65 5.83 12.73 5.05
N ILE A 66 5.66 12.29 3.81
CA ILE A 66 6.16 12.99 2.63
C ILE A 66 5.00 13.51 1.78
N SER A 67 5.23 14.66 1.14
CA SER A 67 4.34 15.21 0.12
C SER A 67 4.94 14.99 -1.27
N VAL A 68 4.31 14.15 -2.08
CA VAL A 68 4.83 13.74 -3.39
C VAL A 68 3.72 13.15 -4.25
N ILE A 69 3.88 13.21 -5.57
CA ILE A 69 3.03 12.47 -6.50
C ILE A 69 3.44 10.99 -6.43
N VAL A 70 2.47 10.12 -6.18
CA VAL A 70 2.66 8.67 -6.18
C VAL A 70 1.76 8.02 -7.22
N TYR A 71 2.19 6.86 -7.71
CA TYR A 71 1.48 6.10 -8.72
C TYR A 71 1.03 4.74 -8.19
N ARG A 72 -0.17 4.31 -8.58
CA ARG A 72 -0.70 2.98 -8.25
C ARG A 72 -1.39 2.38 -9.45
N GLN A 73 -0.95 1.19 -9.86
CA GLN A 73 -1.61 0.41 -10.90
C GLN A 73 -2.56 -0.63 -10.30
N VAL A 74 -3.70 -0.83 -10.95
CA VAL A 74 -4.62 -1.94 -10.68
C VAL A 74 -5.02 -2.62 -11.99
N GLN A 75 -5.18 -3.95 -11.95
CA GLN A 75 -5.53 -4.77 -13.12
C GLN A 75 -7.04 -4.87 -13.36
N ILE A 76 -7.73 -3.73 -13.27
CA ILE A 76 -9.16 -3.59 -13.55
C ILE A 76 -9.44 -2.16 -14.02
N GLY A 77 -10.35 -1.98 -14.98
CA GLY A 77 -10.83 -0.67 -15.42
C GLY A 77 -11.76 -0.06 -14.37
N LEU A 78 -11.31 1.02 -13.72
CA LEU A 78 -12.07 1.71 -12.68
C LEU A 78 -12.47 3.14 -13.06
N THR A 79 -12.11 3.64 -14.24
CA THR A 79 -12.33 5.04 -14.64
C THR A 79 -13.76 5.53 -14.38
N GLU A 80 -14.78 4.74 -14.74
CA GLU A 80 -16.20 5.09 -14.54
C GLU A 80 -16.60 5.17 -13.05
N ARG A 81 -15.85 4.55 -12.15
CA ARG A 81 -16.09 4.57 -10.70
C ARG A 81 -15.47 5.78 -10.01
N TYR A 82 -14.63 6.55 -10.70
CA TYR A 82 -13.95 7.73 -10.20
C TYR A 82 -14.31 8.98 -11.03
N PRO A 83 -15.58 9.42 -11.05
CA PRO A 83 -15.97 10.68 -11.68
C PRO A 83 -15.29 11.88 -11.00
N ILE A 84 -14.92 12.87 -11.82
CA ILE A 84 -14.32 14.13 -11.37
C ILE A 84 -15.28 14.87 -10.42
N GLY A 85 -14.72 15.45 -9.36
CA GLY A 85 -15.45 16.19 -8.34
C GLY A 85 -15.93 15.33 -7.16
N ASN A 86 -15.90 14.00 -7.29
CA ASN A 86 -16.29 13.10 -6.21
C ASN A 86 -15.12 12.85 -5.23
N THR A 87 -15.52 12.52 -4.00
CA THR A 87 -14.63 12.13 -2.92
C THR A 87 -14.78 10.64 -2.63
N PHE A 88 -13.66 9.95 -2.39
CA PHE A 88 -13.61 8.52 -2.12
C PHE A 88 -12.73 8.20 -0.92
N ILE A 89 -13.11 7.17 -0.18
CA ILE A 89 -12.28 6.64 0.91
C ILE A 89 -11.69 5.30 0.47
N TRP A 90 -10.36 5.19 0.53
CA TRP A 90 -9.71 3.89 0.42
C TRP A 90 -9.53 3.31 1.82
N TRP A 91 -10.41 2.37 2.17
CA TRP A 91 -10.40 1.69 3.48
C TRP A 91 -9.15 0.82 3.70
N ALA A 92 -8.52 0.36 2.63
CA ALA A 92 -7.30 -0.44 2.68
C ALA A 92 -6.05 0.43 2.63
N PHE A 93 -4.94 -0.09 3.15
CA PHE A 93 -3.62 0.49 2.90
C PHE A 93 -3.28 0.35 1.40
N SER A 94 -2.54 1.31 0.85
CA SER A 94 -2.22 1.31 -0.58
C SER A 94 -0.73 1.45 -0.81
N LEU A 95 -0.12 0.40 -1.35
CA LEU A 95 1.24 0.48 -1.90
C LEU A 95 1.23 1.26 -3.21
N CYS A 96 2.13 2.20 -3.32
CA CYS A 96 2.35 3.06 -4.47
C CYS A 96 3.84 3.10 -4.79
N THR A 97 4.18 3.61 -5.96
CA THR A 97 5.57 3.83 -6.39
C THR A 97 5.79 5.28 -6.79
N LEU A 98 7.01 5.78 -6.64
CA LEU A 98 7.42 7.06 -7.24
C LEU A 98 7.75 6.94 -8.73
N SER A 99 8.06 5.73 -9.21
CA SER A 99 8.52 5.50 -10.58
C SER A 99 7.47 4.82 -11.45
N LEU A 100 7.18 5.44 -12.60
CA LEU A 100 6.35 4.82 -13.64
C LEU A 100 7.09 3.68 -14.37
N GLU A 101 8.43 3.67 -14.34
CA GLU A 101 9.24 2.67 -15.02
C GLU A 101 9.01 1.26 -14.44
N THR A 102 8.68 1.16 -13.14
CA THR A 102 8.28 -0.08 -12.46
C THR A 102 7.10 -0.78 -13.14
N PHE A 103 6.24 -0.03 -13.83
CA PHE A 103 5.10 -0.58 -14.57
C PHE A 103 5.45 -0.98 -16.01
N GLN A 104 6.51 -0.40 -16.59
CA GLN A 104 6.94 -0.64 -17.96
C GLN A 104 7.83 -1.89 -18.10
N SER A 105 8.58 -2.24 -17.05
CA SER A 105 9.43 -3.44 -17.02
C SER A 105 8.67 -4.75 -16.84
N ASN A 106 7.38 -4.67 -16.51
CA ASN A 106 6.54 -5.81 -16.22
C ASN A 106 5.85 -6.31 -17.50
N GLU A 107 6.11 -7.56 -17.88
CA GLU A 107 5.41 -8.32 -18.94
C GLU A 107 3.87 -8.36 -18.75
N TYR A 108 3.37 -7.87 -17.61
CA TYR A 108 1.95 -7.73 -17.24
C TYR A 108 1.12 -6.82 -18.15
N LEU A 109 1.73 -5.94 -18.95
CA LEU A 109 1.01 -5.12 -19.93
C LEU A 109 0.53 -5.93 -21.16
N GLN A 110 0.98 -7.18 -21.32
CA GLN A 110 0.70 -7.97 -22.53
C GLN A 110 -0.53 -8.87 -22.44
N GLN A 111 -1.26 -8.87 -21.32
CA GLN A 111 -2.54 -9.58 -21.22
C GLN A 111 -3.68 -8.58 -21.38
N THR A 112 -4.67 -8.93 -22.20
CA THR A 112 -5.78 -8.12 -22.72
C THR A 112 -6.80 -7.60 -21.68
N LYS A 113 -6.36 -7.29 -20.46
CA LYS A 113 -7.20 -6.82 -19.36
C LYS A 113 -7.07 -5.31 -19.22
N THR A 114 -8.20 -4.62 -19.07
CA THR A 114 -8.20 -3.18 -18.80
C THR A 114 -7.50 -2.90 -17.47
N HIS A 115 -6.55 -1.96 -17.47
CA HIS A 115 -5.86 -1.49 -16.27
C HIS A 115 -6.30 -0.07 -15.91
N THR A 116 -6.10 0.33 -14.65
CA THR A 116 -6.20 1.72 -14.22
C THR A 116 -4.93 2.13 -13.51
N LEU A 117 -4.37 3.27 -13.91
CA LEU A 117 -3.24 3.91 -13.27
C LEU A 117 -3.74 5.15 -12.54
N PHE A 118 -3.58 5.16 -11.21
CA PHE A 118 -3.83 6.34 -10.39
C PHE A 118 -2.54 7.17 -10.33
N SER A 119 -2.68 8.47 -10.56
CA SER A 119 -1.68 9.49 -10.22
C SER A 119 -2.25 10.29 -9.06
N ILE A 120 -1.59 10.25 -7.91
CA ILE A 120 -2.12 10.76 -6.65
C ILE A 120 -1.17 11.82 -6.12
N ASP A 121 -1.62 13.06 -6.01
CA ASP A 121 -0.94 14.07 -5.23
C ASP A 121 -1.17 13.77 -3.74
N CYS A 122 -0.16 13.21 -3.08
CA CYS A 122 -0.27 12.73 -1.71
C CYS A 122 0.51 13.64 -0.76
N HIS A 123 -0.08 14.00 0.38
CA HIS A 123 0.56 14.80 1.42
C HIS A 123 0.96 14.02 2.69
N SER A 124 0.59 12.74 2.76
CA SER A 124 0.75 11.89 3.93
C SER A 124 1.36 10.52 3.60
N GLY A 125 2.13 10.44 2.52
CA GLY A 125 2.78 9.21 2.11
C GLY A 125 3.84 8.79 3.13
N LYS A 126 4.02 7.48 3.31
CA LYS A 126 5.09 6.91 4.15
C LYS A 126 6.12 6.26 3.25
N ASP A 127 7.34 6.78 3.28
CA ASP A 127 8.47 6.15 2.59
C ASP A 127 8.89 4.90 3.36
N ILE A 128 8.65 3.72 2.76
CA ILE A 128 8.95 2.44 3.39
C ILE A 128 10.15 1.72 2.76
N ARG A 129 10.90 2.39 1.88
CA ARG A 129 11.98 1.77 1.09
C ARG A 129 13.05 1.09 1.96
N LYS A 130 13.42 1.73 3.08
CA LYS A 130 14.39 1.19 4.05
C LYS A 130 13.87 0.00 4.88
N HIS A 131 12.58 -0.28 4.78
CA HIS A 131 11.88 -1.32 5.55
C HIS A 131 11.21 -2.35 4.65
N SER A 132 11.45 -2.31 3.34
CA SER A 132 10.93 -3.27 2.39
C SER A 132 11.96 -4.37 2.11
N TYR A 133 11.46 -5.55 1.75
CA TYR A 133 12.31 -6.65 1.30
C TYR A 133 12.95 -6.34 -0.07
N PHE A 134 12.22 -5.62 -0.94
CA PHE A 134 12.68 -5.24 -2.27
C PHE A 134 13.28 -3.82 -2.23
N LEU A 135 14.59 -3.75 -2.03
CA LEU A 135 15.34 -2.50 -1.84
C LEU A 135 15.29 -1.54 -3.05
N ASN A 136 14.96 -2.03 -4.24
CA ASN A 136 14.94 -1.26 -5.49
C ASN A 136 13.53 -0.79 -5.90
N GLU A 137 12.52 -1.03 -5.08
CA GLU A 137 11.18 -0.52 -5.36
C GLU A 137 10.99 0.81 -4.66
N ASP A 138 10.62 1.87 -5.40
CA ASP A 138 10.36 3.20 -4.85
C ASP A 138 9.04 3.26 -4.06
N GLN A 139 8.89 2.36 -3.09
CA GLN A 139 7.64 2.08 -2.40
C GLN A 139 7.26 3.19 -1.42
N ILE A 140 6.11 3.81 -1.71
CA ILE A 140 5.42 4.71 -0.80
C ILE A 140 4.12 4.04 -0.36
N LEU A 141 3.84 4.04 0.94
CA LEU A 141 2.61 3.51 1.49
C LEU A 141 1.64 4.65 1.84
N LEU A 142 0.40 4.53 1.39
CA LEU A 142 -0.72 5.35 1.86
C LEU A 142 -1.46 4.63 2.97
N MET A 143 -1.82 5.37 4.03
CA MET A 143 -2.54 4.85 5.18
C MET A 143 -3.94 4.34 4.79
N ALA A 144 -4.44 3.35 5.53
CA ALA A 144 -5.83 2.94 5.45
C ALA A 144 -6.79 4.08 5.84
N ALA A 145 -8.01 4.02 5.33
CA ALA A 145 -9.05 5.05 5.49
C ALA A 145 -8.62 6.45 5.02
N SER A 146 -7.79 6.52 3.98
CA SER A 146 -7.41 7.77 3.35
C SER A 146 -8.52 8.28 2.43
N GLU A 147 -8.78 9.58 2.47
CA GLU A 147 -9.74 10.27 1.60
C GLU A 147 -9.03 10.87 0.39
N PHE A 148 -9.65 10.76 -0.78
CA PHE A 148 -9.15 11.28 -2.06
C PHE A 148 -10.24 12.04 -2.79
N LYS A 149 -9.86 13.11 -3.48
CA LYS A 149 -10.72 13.84 -4.40
C LYS A 149 -10.22 13.68 -5.83
N VAL A 150 -11.13 13.39 -6.75
CA VAL A 150 -10.84 13.23 -8.20
C VAL A 150 -11.05 14.54 -8.94
#